data_AF-A0A7V4ALY6-F1
#
_entry.id   AF-A0A7V4ALY6-F1
#
_cell.length_a   1.000
_cell.length_b   1.000
_cell.length_c   1.000
_cell.angle_alpha   90.00
_cell.angle_beta   90.00
_cell.angle_gamma   90.00
#
_symmetry.space_group_name_H-M   'P 1'
#
loop_
_entity.id
_entity.type
_entity.pdbx_description
1 polymer ?
#
loop_
_entity_poly.entity_id
_entity_poly.type
_entity_poly.pdbx_seq_one_letter_code
_entity_poly.pdbx_strand_id
1 'polypeptide(L)'
;MPEKESENKKEHKWVSLSGLKARGWTEALVRKFLGPEDKTVPNPHYASAPPMRLWALERVEAVEATEAFKEALKRAEKRVQAGRKGAQKRRELTLDLAKTLPLEVPRISLEELAEAAALHYKELTGERVRFKPWPEPDPFRDRLCVNFLRHEATEYEEYLDEFWGKPGTREAYLVLWERFAWAVAEAYPELAKEAKRQLRERRERVEAQKRRRSFL
;
A
#
# COMPACT_ATOMS: atom_id res chain seq x y z
N MET A 1 28.55 -38.54 -52.48
CA MET A 1 28.24 -38.50 -51.04
C MET A 1 28.99 -37.32 -50.44
N PRO A 2 28.32 -36.24 -50.01
CA PRO A 2 28.94 -35.25 -49.13
C PRO A 2 28.45 -35.47 -47.69
N GLU A 3 29.41 -35.58 -46.79
CA GLU A 3 29.25 -35.63 -45.35
C GLU A 3 28.55 -34.36 -44.86
N LYS A 4 27.41 -34.52 -44.19
CA LYS A 4 26.74 -33.42 -43.50
C LYS A 4 27.44 -33.21 -42.16
N GLU A 5 28.17 -32.11 -42.05
CA GLU A 5 28.61 -31.55 -40.78
C GLU A 5 27.41 -31.44 -39.83
N SER A 6 27.43 -32.23 -38.77
CA SER A 6 26.45 -32.16 -37.70
C SER A 6 26.69 -30.89 -36.91
N GLU A 7 25.97 -29.82 -37.25
CA GLU A 7 25.86 -28.62 -36.41
C GLU A 7 25.41 -29.03 -35.01
N ASN A 8 26.33 -28.86 -34.07
CA ASN A 8 26.19 -29.14 -32.66
C ASN A 8 25.07 -28.25 -32.07
N LYS A 9 23.83 -28.74 -32.04
CA LYS A 9 22.70 -28.07 -31.37
C LYS A 9 22.94 -28.06 -29.86
N LYS A 10 23.67 -27.06 -29.37
CA LYS A 10 23.68 -26.74 -27.95
C LYS A 10 22.26 -26.36 -27.54
N GLU A 11 21.64 -27.17 -26.68
CA GLU A 11 20.40 -26.81 -26.00
C GLU A 11 20.66 -25.57 -25.14
N HIS A 12 20.36 -24.39 -25.66
CA HIS A 12 20.46 -23.17 -24.88
C HIS A 12 19.37 -23.16 -23.80
N LYS A 13 19.80 -23.33 -22.55
CA LYS A 13 18.97 -23.04 -21.38
C LYS A 13 18.76 -21.53 -21.29
N TRP A 14 17.52 -21.11 -21.05
CA TRP A 14 17.14 -19.69 -20.99
C TRP A 14 16.79 -19.29 -19.56
N VAL A 15 17.09 -18.05 -19.20
CA VAL A 15 16.72 -17.44 -17.92
C VAL A 15 15.86 -16.21 -18.18
N SER A 16 14.70 -16.13 -17.53
CA SER A 16 13.82 -14.96 -17.59
C SER A 16 14.32 -13.83 -16.69
N LEU A 17 13.75 -12.63 -16.84
CA LEU A 17 14.03 -11.52 -15.92
C LEU A 17 13.67 -11.87 -14.47
N SER A 18 12.59 -12.64 -14.24
CA SER A 18 12.24 -13.12 -12.90
C SER A 18 13.27 -14.11 -12.34
N GLY A 19 13.79 -15.01 -13.18
CA GLY A 19 14.89 -15.91 -12.82
C GLY A 19 16.18 -15.16 -12.48
N LEU A 20 16.52 -14.12 -13.24
CA LEU A 20 17.65 -13.23 -12.93
C LEU A 20 17.46 -12.53 -11.58
N LYS A 21 16.27 -11.97 -11.32
CA LYS A 21 15.95 -11.34 -10.02
C LYS A 21 16.07 -12.32 -8.85
N ALA A 22 15.68 -13.59 -9.04
CA ALA A 22 15.86 -14.64 -8.02
C ALA A 22 17.34 -14.95 -7.73
N ARG A 23 18.23 -14.74 -8.72
CA ARG A 23 19.69 -14.85 -8.58
C ARG A 23 20.35 -13.56 -8.05
N GLY A 24 19.57 -12.57 -7.60
CA GLY A 24 20.07 -11.31 -7.03
C GLY A 24 20.33 -10.20 -8.06
N TRP A 25 20.05 -10.43 -9.34
CA TRP A 25 20.20 -9.38 -10.35
C TRP A 25 19.21 -8.25 -10.13
N THR A 26 19.70 -7.02 -10.23
CA THR A 26 18.87 -5.81 -10.36
C THR A 26 18.79 -5.40 -11.83
N GLU A 27 17.76 -4.66 -12.21
CA GLU A 27 17.61 -4.19 -13.61
C GLU A 27 18.80 -3.34 -14.08
N ALA A 28 19.42 -2.58 -13.16
CA ALA A 28 20.65 -1.85 -13.44
C ALA A 28 21.84 -2.78 -13.75
N LEU A 29 21.95 -3.92 -13.05
CA LEU A 29 22.97 -4.93 -13.34
C LEU A 29 22.70 -5.63 -14.68
N VAL A 30 21.43 -5.98 -14.97
CA VAL A 30 21.04 -6.55 -16.25
C VAL A 30 21.42 -5.60 -17.38
N ARG A 31 21.02 -4.33 -17.31
CA ARG A 31 21.37 -3.32 -18.33
C ARG A 31 22.88 -3.14 -18.49
N LYS A 32 23.64 -3.16 -17.38
CA LYS A 32 25.08 -2.91 -17.40
C LYS A 32 25.89 -4.09 -17.94
N PHE A 33 25.56 -5.33 -17.58
CA PHE A 33 26.38 -6.49 -17.88
C PHE A 33 25.79 -7.44 -18.92
N LEU A 34 24.46 -7.52 -19.03
CA LEU A 34 23.77 -8.36 -20.03
C LEU A 34 23.14 -7.53 -21.16
N GLY A 35 22.89 -6.23 -20.99
CA GLY A 35 22.29 -5.41 -22.04
C GLY A 35 20.96 -6.00 -22.56
N PRO A 36 20.72 -6.01 -23.89
CA PRO A 36 19.49 -6.52 -24.46
C PRO A 36 19.35 -8.04 -24.29
N GLU A 37 18.10 -8.49 -24.28
CA GLU A 37 17.71 -9.89 -24.26
C GLU A 37 18.12 -10.64 -25.53
N ASP A 38 18.33 -11.93 -25.39
CA ASP A 38 18.70 -12.81 -26.49
C ASP A 38 17.46 -13.36 -27.21
N LYS A 39 16.33 -13.45 -26.49
CA LYS A 39 15.05 -13.92 -27.03
C LYS A 39 13.86 -13.28 -26.31
N THR A 40 12.79 -13.04 -27.05
CA THR A 40 11.47 -12.71 -26.48
C THR A 40 10.47 -13.82 -26.83
N VAL A 41 9.54 -14.11 -25.92
CA VAL A 41 8.46 -15.07 -26.12
C VAL A 41 7.13 -14.48 -25.62
N PRO A 42 5.97 -14.95 -26.12
CA PRO A 42 4.67 -14.53 -25.59
C PRO A 42 4.60 -14.72 -24.07
N ASN A 43 3.94 -13.78 -23.39
CA ASN A 43 3.84 -13.84 -21.94
C ASN A 43 2.92 -15.03 -21.55
N PRO A 44 3.39 -15.94 -20.69
CA PRO A 44 2.66 -17.17 -20.36
C PRO A 44 1.38 -16.95 -19.55
N HIS A 45 1.24 -15.79 -18.90
CA HIS A 45 0.07 -15.47 -18.10
C HIS A 45 -1.02 -14.75 -18.90
N TYR A 46 -0.63 -13.84 -19.80
CA TYR A 46 -1.57 -13.03 -20.58
C TYR A 46 -1.00 -12.70 -21.96
N ALA A 47 -1.69 -13.06 -23.04
CA ALA A 47 -1.23 -12.78 -24.40
C ALA A 47 -1.09 -11.28 -24.73
N SER A 48 -1.85 -10.41 -24.04
CA SER A 48 -1.80 -8.95 -24.18
C SER A 48 -0.72 -8.26 -23.33
N ALA A 49 -0.06 -8.99 -22.42
CA ALA A 49 1.00 -8.44 -21.60
C ALA A 49 2.32 -8.31 -22.38
N PRO A 50 3.28 -7.48 -21.92
CA PRO A 50 4.58 -7.37 -22.55
C PRO A 50 5.26 -8.74 -22.71
N PRO A 51 5.90 -9.01 -23.87
CA PRO A 51 6.59 -10.27 -24.11
C PRO A 51 7.62 -10.59 -23.02
N MET A 52 7.73 -11.87 -22.67
CA MET A 52 8.72 -12.33 -21.70
C MET A 52 10.11 -12.30 -22.33
N ARG A 53 11.04 -11.61 -21.65
CA ARG A 53 12.44 -11.44 -22.07
C ARG A 53 13.31 -12.56 -21.48
N LEU A 54 14.18 -13.14 -22.32
CA LEU A 54 15.03 -14.28 -22.00
C LEU A 54 16.50 -14.01 -22.35
N TRP A 55 17.39 -14.45 -21.45
CA TRP A 55 18.83 -14.43 -21.64
C TRP A 55 19.38 -15.86 -21.64
N ALA A 56 20.41 -16.12 -22.43
CA ALA A 56 21.10 -17.41 -22.45
C ALA A 56 21.77 -17.67 -21.09
N LEU A 57 21.50 -18.83 -20.49
CA LEU A 57 22.05 -19.19 -19.17
C LEU A 57 23.58 -19.15 -19.15
N GLU A 58 24.22 -19.66 -20.21
CA GLU A 58 25.68 -19.67 -20.35
C GLU A 58 26.26 -18.24 -20.27
N ARG A 59 25.59 -17.27 -20.90
CA ARG A 59 25.97 -15.86 -20.88
C ARG A 59 25.83 -15.26 -19.47
N VAL A 60 24.74 -15.61 -18.78
CA VAL A 60 24.50 -15.19 -17.39
C VAL A 60 25.59 -15.74 -16.48
N GLU A 61 25.89 -17.03 -16.55
CA GLU A 61 26.91 -17.70 -15.72
C GLU A 61 28.31 -17.16 -16.01
N ALA A 62 28.65 -16.93 -17.28
CA ALA A 62 29.92 -16.31 -17.66
C ALA A 62 30.09 -14.93 -17.03
N VAL A 63 29.04 -14.11 -17.02
CA VAL A 63 29.07 -12.79 -16.36
C VAL A 63 29.15 -12.94 -14.83
N GLU A 64 28.36 -13.83 -14.23
CA GLU A 64 28.37 -14.08 -12.78
C GLU A 64 29.73 -14.53 -12.26
N ALA A 65 30.51 -15.24 -13.10
CA ALA A 65 31.86 -15.66 -12.77
C ALA A 65 32.86 -14.50 -12.68
N THR A 66 32.60 -13.37 -13.34
CA THR A 66 33.52 -12.22 -13.37
C THR A 66 33.60 -11.49 -12.03
N GLU A 67 34.80 -11.06 -11.64
CA GLU A 67 34.99 -10.27 -10.41
C GLU A 67 34.25 -8.91 -10.48
N ALA A 68 34.23 -8.27 -11.65
CA ALA A 68 33.51 -7.03 -11.85
C ALA A 68 32.00 -7.15 -11.54
N PHE A 69 31.39 -8.29 -11.89
CA PHE A 69 30.00 -8.56 -11.55
C PHE A 69 29.82 -8.84 -10.06
N LYS A 70 30.65 -9.70 -9.46
CA LYS A 70 30.57 -10.03 -8.03
C LYS A 70 30.68 -8.78 -7.15
N GLU A 71 31.58 -7.86 -7.47
CA GLU A 71 31.69 -6.58 -6.78
C GLU A 71 30.45 -5.70 -6.97
N ALA A 72 29.95 -5.60 -8.19
CA ALA A 72 28.76 -4.82 -8.50
C ALA A 72 27.50 -5.39 -7.81
N LEU A 73 27.39 -6.72 -7.71
CA LEU A 73 26.34 -7.41 -6.99
C LEU A 73 26.40 -7.08 -5.50
N LYS A 74 27.56 -7.23 -4.85
CA LYS A 74 27.75 -6.84 -3.43
C LYS A 74 27.37 -5.39 -3.16
N ARG A 75 27.73 -4.47 -4.06
CA ARG A 75 27.34 -3.05 -3.96
C ARG A 75 25.84 -2.85 -4.16
N ALA A 76 25.22 -3.56 -5.09
CA ALA A 76 23.78 -3.50 -5.32
C ALA A 76 23.01 -4.03 -4.09
N GLU A 77 23.43 -5.16 -3.53
CA GLU A 77 22.85 -5.72 -2.30
C GLU A 77 22.93 -4.72 -1.14
N LYS A 78 24.10 -4.12 -0.89
CA LYS A 78 24.26 -3.07 0.13
C LYS A 78 23.30 -1.90 -0.08
N ARG A 79 23.13 -1.44 -1.33
CA ARG A 79 22.17 -0.37 -1.66
C ARG A 79 20.72 -0.78 -1.42
N VAL A 80 20.34 -2.01 -1.81
CA VAL A 80 18.99 -2.54 -1.57
C VAL A 80 18.73 -2.62 -0.06
N GLN A 81 19.67 -3.13 0.73
CA GLN A 81 19.54 -3.21 2.18
C GLN A 81 19.44 -1.82 2.83
N ALA A 82 20.28 -0.88 2.42
CA ALA A 82 20.20 0.51 2.88
C ALA A 82 18.84 1.15 2.53
N GLY A 83 18.36 0.92 1.31
CA GLY A 83 17.05 1.39 0.86
C GLY A 83 15.89 0.80 1.68
N ARG A 84 15.94 -0.51 1.97
CA ARG A 84 14.96 -1.19 2.83
C ARG A 84 14.97 -0.62 4.25
N LYS A 85 16.15 -0.47 4.86
CA LYS A 85 16.30 0.14 6.19
C LYS A 85 15.77 1.57 6.22
N GLY A 86 16.10 2.38 5.21
CA GLY A 86 15.58 3.75 5.10
C GLY A 86 14.05 3.79 4.95
N ALA A 87 13.48 2.90 4.13
CA ALA A 87 12.03 2.78 3.98
C ALA A 87 11.34 2.35 5.28
N GLN A 88 11.93 1.40 6.01
CA GLN A 88 11.43 0.97 7.31
C GLN A 88 11.48 2.10 8.34
N LYS A 89 12.61 2.83 8.43
CA LYS A 89 12.72 3.95 9.36
C LYS A 89 11.70 5.05 9.06
N ARG A 90 11.48 5.38 7.78
CA ARG A 90 10.43 6.32 7.38
C ARG A 90 9.04 5.82 7.74
N ARG A 91 8.76 4.52 7.59
CA ARG A 91 7.50 3.90 8.02
C ARG A 91 7.28 4.05 9.52
N GLU A 92 8.31 3.79 10.32
CA GLU A 92 8.26 3.96 11.78
C GLU A 92 7.96 5.41 12.17
N LEU A 93 8.60 6.39 11.50
CA LEU A 93 8.32 7.82 11.73
C LEU A 93 6.87 8.20 11.39
N THR A 94 6.33 7.71 10.27
CA THR A 94 4.91 7.97 9.92
C THR A 94 3.96 7.39 10.98
N LEU A 95 4.27 6.20 11.52
CA LEU A 95 3.45 5.58 12.56
C LEU A 95 3.58 6.28 13.91
N ASP A 96 4.77 6.77 14.24
CA ASP A 96 5.00 7.56 15.45
C ASP A 96 4.20 8.85 15.40
N LEU A 97 4.27 9.56 14.28
CA LEU A 97 3.46 10.77 14.03
C LEU A 97 1.96 10.49 14.24
N ALA A 98 1.41 9.43 13.63
CA ALA A 98 0.00 9.09 13.82
C ALA A 98 -0.41 8.78 15.28
N LYS A 99 0.54 8.35 16.12
CA LYS A 99 0.30 8.10 17.55
C LYS A 99 0.36 9.37 18.39
N THR A 100 1.15 10.35 18.00
CA THR A 100 1.46 11.53 18.81
C THR A 100 0.67 12.78 18.42
N LEU A 101 0.19 12.87 17.18
CA LEU A 101 -0.61 14.01 16.72
C LEU A 101 -1.78 14.28 17.67
N PRO A 102 -2.02 15.54 18.07
CA PRO A 102 -3.14 15.85 18.96
C PRO A 102 -4.45 15.45 18.30
N LEU A 103 -5.42 15.02 19.09
CA LEU A 103 -6.70 14.59 18.55
C LEU A 103 -7.77 14.88 19.59
N GLU A 104 -8.53 15.94 19.34
CA GLU A 104 -9.62 16.35 20.19
C GLU A 104 -10.93 16.22 19.43
N VAL A 105 -11.91 15.59 20.10
CA VAL A 105 -13.27 15.46 19.58
C VAL A 105 -14.11 16.53 20.26
N PRO A 106 -14.84 17.38 19.50
CA PRO A 106 -15.71 18.40 20.07
C PRO A 106 -16.68 17.80 21.09
N ARG A 107 -16.89 18.48 22.22
CA ARG A 107 -17.82 18.07 23.29
C ARG A 107 -19.01 19.02 23.32
N ILE A 108 -20.07 18.64 22.63
CA ILE A 108 -21.37 19.33 22.55
C ILE A 108 -22.47 18.34 22.98
N SER A 109 -23.71 18.80 23.15
CA SER A 109 -24.81 17.88 23.45
C SER A 109 -25.08 16.92 22.28
N LEU A 110 -25.70 15.78 22.59
CA LEU A 110 -26.08 14.79 21.57
C LEU A 110 -27.09 15.35 20.55
N GLU A 111 -27.94 16.28 20.98
CA GLU A 111 -28.91 16.99 20.17
C GLU A 111 -28.21 17.96 19.20
N GLU A 112 -27.30 18.81 19.72
CA GLU A 112 -26.52 19.74 18.89
C GLU A 112 -25.64 18.98 17.89
N LEU A 113 -25.05 17.86 18.31
CA LEU A 113 -24.27 16.99 17.42
C LEU A 113 -25.14 16.42 16.28
N ALA A 114 -26.35 15.95 16.60
CA ALA A 114 -27.26 15.43 15.60
C ALA A 114 -27.70 16.52 14.61
N GLU A 115 -27.98 17.73 15.09
CA GLU A 115 -28.33 18.87 14.22
C GLU A 115 -27.17 19.27 13.32
N ALA A 116 -25.95 19.39 13.87
CA ALA A 116 -24.75 19.73 13.11
C ALA A 116 -24.42 18.66 12.06
N ALA A 117 -24.54 17.38 12.40
CA ALA A 117 -24.34 16.28 11.47
C ALA A 117 -25.39 16.27 10.33
N ALA A 118 -26.65 16.62 10.62
CA ALA A 118 -27.69 16.76 9.61
C ALA A 118 -27.43 17.93 8.67
N LEU A 119 -26.97 19.06 9.20
CA LEU A 119 -26.60 20.24 8.41
C LEU A 119 -25.41 19.93 7.49
N HIS A 120 -24.35 19.36 8.03
CA HIS A 120 -23.17 18.97 7.26
C HIS A 120 -23.53 17.96 6.14
N TYR A 121 -24.39 16.97 6.42
CA TYR A 121 -24.89 16.05 5.39
C TYR A 121 -25.66 16.78 4.28
N LYS A 122 -26.53 17.72 4.65
CA LYS A 122 -27.29 18.54 3.70
C LYS A 122 -26.37 19.41 2.86
N GLU A 123 -25.31 19.98 3.42
CA GLU A 123 -24.34 20.79 2.67
C GLU A 123 -23.60 19.96 1.62
N LEU A 124 -23.25 18.71 1.96
CA LEU A 124 -22.57 17.80 1.05
C LEU A 124 -23.47 17.19 -0.04
N THR A 125 -24.75 16.94 0.26
CA THR A 125 -25.65 16.16 -0.61
C THR A 125 -26.83 16.95 -1.19
N GLY A 126 -27.16 18.10 -0.59
CA GLY A 126 -28.39 18.85 -0.84
C GLY A 126 -29.62 18.29 -0.12
N GLU A 127 -29.53 17.12 0.51
CA GLU A 127 -30.69 16.43 1.10
C GLU A 127 -30.89 16.79 2.58
N ARG A 128 -32.14 17.07 2.96
CA ARG A 128 -32.51 17.22 4.37
C ARG A 128 -32.82 15.88 4.98
N VAL A 129 -32.32 15.66 6.19
CA VAL A 129 -32.55 14.44 6.96
C VAL A 129 -33.16 14.79 8.31
N ARG A 130 -34.00 13.91 8.82
CA ARG A 130 -34.58 14.02 10.16
C ARG A 130 -34.27 12.75 10.92
N PHE A 131 -33.58 12.90 12.04
CA PHE A 131 -33.19 11.77 12.89
C PHE A 131 -34.26 11.45 13.92
N LYS A 132 -34.25 10.21 14.40
CA LYS A 132 -34.95 9.87 15.64
C LYS A 132 -34.23 10.51 16.83
N PRO A 133 -34.95 10.90 17.89
CA PRO A 133 -34.33 11.43 19.10
C PRO A 133 -33.55 10.35 19.85
N TRP A 134 -32.67 10.75 20.76
CA TRP A 134 -32.05 9.83 21.70
C TRP A 134 -33.07 9.40 22.77
N PRO A 135 -33.01 8.15 23.29
CA PRO A 135 -32.06 7.09 23.00
C PRO A 135 -32.50 6.13 21.87
N GLU A 136 -33.47 6.52 21.02
CA GLU A 136 -33.96 5.62 19.97
C GLU A 136 -32.84 5.23 18.99
N PRO A 137 -32.74 3.94 18.60
CA PRO A 137 -31.75 3.50 17.63
C PRO A 137 -31.99 4.12 16.25
N ASP A 138 -30.95 4.79 15.74
CA ASP A 138 -30.93 5.34 14.39
C ASP A 138 -29.52 5.17 13.79
N PRO A 139 -29.27 4.04 13.09
CA PRO A 139 -27.95 3.75 12.52
C PRO A 139 -27.47 4.80 11.51
N PHE A 140 -28.40 5.54 10.90
CA PHE A 140 -28.08 6.57 9.93
C PHE A 140 -27.64 7.87 10.63
N ARG A 141 -28.37 8.29 11.68
CA ARG A 141 -27.93 9.37 12.59
C ARG A 141 -26.55 9.08 13.13
N ASP A 142 -26.36 7.90 13.72
CA ASP A 142 -25.13 7.54 14.42
C ASP A 142 -23.93 7.60 13.45
N ARG A 143 -24.11 7.04 12.23
CA ARG A 143 -23.11 7.09 11.16
C ARG A 143 -22.75 8.53 10.79
N LEU A 144 -23.75 9.41 10.63
CA LEU A 144 -23.52 10.80 10.25
C LEU A 144 -22.85 11.59 11.39
N CYS A 145 -23.23 11.36 12.64
CA CYS A 145 -22.59 11.97 13.80
C CYS A 145 -21.10 11.61 13.89
N VAL A 146 -20.75 10.32 13.75
CA VAL A 146 -19.35 9.89 13.75
C VAL A 146 -18.57 10.45 12.55
N ASN A 147 -19.21 10.56 11.38
CA ASN A 147 -18.56 11.17 10.21
C ASN A 147 -18.33 12.68 10.41
N PHE A 148 -19.31 13.39 10.94
CA PHE A 148 -19.20 14.81 11.27
C PHE A 148 -18.09 15.04 12.29
N LEU A 149 -18.09 14.30 13.41
CA LEU A 149 -17.05 14.39 14.43
C LEU A 149 -15.65 14.15 13.87
N ARG A 150 -15.48 13.30 12.84
CA ARG A 150 -14.18 13.14 12.19
C ARG A 150 -13.74 14.40 11.44
N HIS A 151 -14.66 15.03 10.73
CA HIS A 151 -14.36 16.24 9.96
C HIS A 151 -14.07 17.43 10.87
N GLU A 152 -14.78 17.52 11.99
CA GLU A 152 -14.59 18.58 13.00
C GLU A 152 -13.54 18.25 14.05
N ALA A 153 -13.09 17.00 14.15
CA ALA A 153 -12.00 16.64 15.04
C ALA A 153 -10.74 17.39 14.61
N THR A 154 -10.07 17.98 15.59
CA THR A 154 -8.94 18.90 15.37
C THR A 154 -7.96 18.34 14.35
N GLU A 155 -7.79 19.10 13.26
CA GLU A 155 -6.77 18.91 12.23
C GLU A 155 -6.74 17.50 11.61
N TYR A 156 -7.82 16.71 11.74
CA TYR A 156 -7.85 15.30 11.32
C TYR A 156 -7.55 15.14 9.83
N GLU A 157 -8.17 15.96 8.98
CA GLU A 157 -7.95 15.93 7.53
C GLU A 157 -6.53 16.42 7.18
N GLU A 158 -6.00 17.42 7.88
CA GLU A 158 -4.63 17.92 7.69
C GLU A 158 -3.58 16.84 8.00
N TYR A 159 -3.81 16.03 9.04
CA TYR A 159 -2.96 14.90 9.37
C TYR A 159 -2.96 13.81 8.31
N LEU A 160 -4.07 13.62 7.59
CA LEU A 160 -4.11 12.68 6.48
C LEU A 160 -3.18 13.11 5.34
N ASP A 161 -3.11 14.41 5.07
CA ASP A 161 -2.18 14.99 4.10
C ASP A 161 -0.73 14.80 4.54
N GLU A 162 -0.44 14.92 5.84
CA GLU A 162 0.91 14.65 6.35
C GLU A 162 1.37 13.21 6.12
N PHE A 163 0.46 12.23 6.08
CA PHE A 163 0.82 10.83 5.82
C PHE A 163 0.97 10.53 4.33
N TRP A 164 0.44 11.38 3.44
CA TRP A 164 0.35 11.09 2.02
C TRP A 164 1.72 10.83 1.38
N GLY A 165 1.80 9.77 0.57
CA GLY A 165 3.02 9.37 -0.14
C GLY A 165 4.15 8.80 0.74
N LYS A 166 4.01 8.81 2.07
CA LYS A 166 5.02 8.27 2.99
C LYS A 166 4.92 6.74 3.12
N PRO A 167 6.02 6.01 3.36
CA PRO A 167 5.92 4.62 3.78
C PRO A 167 5.05 4.49 5.03
N GLY A 168 4.12 3.52 5.05
CA GLY A 168 3.25 3.27 6.19
C GLY A 168 1.95 4.08 6.26
N THR A 169 1.59 4.88 5.24
CA THR A 169 0.37 5.72 5.24
C THR A 169 -0.89 4.96 5.66
N ARG A 170 -1.09 3.74 5.17
CA ARG A 170 -2.31 2.96 5.45
C ARG A 170 -2.37 2.50 6.90
N GLU A 171 -1.24 2.10 7.45
CA GLU A 171 -1.15 1.72 8.85
C GLU A 171 -1.30 2.94 9.77
N ALA A 172 -0.66 4.07 9.41
CA ALA A 172 -0.80 5.34 10.12
C ALA A 172 -2.26 5.83 10.15
N TYR A 173 -2.94 5.75 9.01
CA TYR A 173 -4.37 6.01 8.90
C TYR A 173 -5.21 5.19 9.88
N LEU A 174 -4.95 3.88 9.99
CA LEU A 174 -5.68 3.01 10.92
C LEU A 174 -5.38 3.33 12.37
N VAL A 175 -4.15 3.71 12.70
CA VAL A 175 -3.76 4.15 14.05
C VAL A 175 -4.49 5.42 14.44
N LEU A 176 -4.49 6.44 13.56
CA LEU A 176 -5.21 7.69 13.80
C LEU A 176 -6.72 7.42 13.97
N TRP A 177 -7.29 6.57 13.12
CA TRP A 177 -8.70 6.24 13.19
C TRP A 177 -9.10 5.42 14.43
N GLU A 178 -8.20 4.57 14.91
CA GLU A 178 -8.39 3.88 16.19
C GLU A 178 -8.42 4.88 17.35
N ARG A 179 -7.44 5.80 17.42
CA ARG A 179 -7.43 6.87 18.43
C ARG A 179 -8.70 7.72 18.39
N PHE A 180 -9.16 8.07 17.19
CA PHE A 180 -10.43 8.78 17.00
C PHE A 180 -11.62 7.98 17.54
N ALA A 181 -11.71 6.70 17.20
CA ALA A 181 -12.81 5.86 17.67
C ALA A 181 -12.83 5.73 19.21
N TRP A 182 -11.66 5.70 19.85
CA TRP A 182 -11.55 5.76 21.31
C TRP A 182 -12.01 7.11 21.86
N ALA A 183 -11.55 8.23 21.31
CA ALA A 183 -11.95 9.57 21.75
C ALA A 183 -13.47 9.80 21.59
N VAL A 184 -14.07 9.32 20.50
CA VAL A 184 -15.53 9.34 20.32
C VAL A 184 -16.24 8.48 21.35
N ALA A 185 -15.75 7.27 21.62
CA ALA A 185 -16.38 6.38 22.61
C ALA A 185 -16.31 6.92 24.04
N GLU A 186 -15.27 7.71 24.35
CA GLU A 186 -15.12 8.41 25.63
C GLU A 186 -16.04 9.62 25.73
N ALA A 187 -16.10 10.46 24.69
CA ALA A 187 -16.93 11.67 24.68
C ALA A 187 -18.43 11.37 24.48
N TYR A 188 -18.76 10.33 23.71
CA TYR A 188 -20.12 9.96 23.32
C TYR A 188 -20.30 8.42 23.39
N PRO A 189 -20.56 7.86 24.58
CA PRO A 189 -20.75 6.42 24.77
C PRO A 189 -21.81 5.79 23.85
N GLU A 190 -22.84 6.56 23.49
CA GLU A 190 -23.92 6.19 22.58
C GLU A 190 -23.40 5.86 21.16
N LEU A 191 -22.34 6.54 20.72
CA LEU A 191 -21.72 6.37 19.41
C LEU A 191 -20.59 5.33 19.40
N ALA A 192 -20.22 4.76 20.55
CA ALA A 192 -19.09 3.83 20.66
C ALA A 192 -19.24 2.60 19.74
N LYS A 193 -20.46 2.09 19.56
CA LYS A 193 -20.74 0.95 18.66
C LYS A 193 -20.50 1.32 17.20
N GLU A 194 -20.95 2.51 16.80
CA GLU A 194 -20.78 3.03 15.45
C GLU A 194 -19.30 3.28 15.13
N ALA A 195 -18.57 3.97 16.02
CA ALA A 195 -17.16 4.26 15.85
C ALA A 195 -16.33 2.96 15.68
N LYS A 196 -16.62 1.94 16.50
CA LYS A 196 -16.00 0.61 16.38
C LYS A 196 -16.35 -0.09 15.06
N ARG A 197 -17.61 0.01 14.59
CA ARG A 197 -18.02 -0.55 13.28
C ARG A 197 -17.20 0.08 12.16
N GLN A 198 -17.13 1.40 12.12
CA GLN A 198 -16.41 2.16 11.12
C GLN A 198 -14.91 1.87 11.09
N LEU A 199 -14.28 1.66 12.26
CA LEU A 199 -12.90 1.22 12.37
C LEU A 199 -12.70 -0.18 11.78
N ARG A 200 -13.59 -1.13 12.10
CA ARG A 200 -13.53 -2.48 11.57
C ARG A 200 -13.63 -2.50 10.03
N GLU A 201 -14.59 -1.79 9.46
CA GLU A 201 -14.75 -1.69 8.00
C GLU A 201 -13.50 -1.12 7.31
N ARG A 202 -12.86 -0.12 7.91
CA ARG A 202 -11.61 0.45 7.37
C ARG A 202 -10.45 -0.54 7.45
N ARG A 203 -10.32 -1.28 8.55
CA ARG A 203 -9.34 -2.38 8.68
C ARG A 203 -9.55 -3.41 7.57
N GLU A 204 -10.79 -3.86 7.37
CA GLU A 204 -11.15 -4.80 6.30
C GLU A 204 -10.82 -4.27 4.91
N ARG A 205 -11.12 -2.99 4.62
CA ARG A 205 -10.77 -2.35 3.35
C ARG A 205 -9.26 -2.32 3.12
N VAL A 206 -8.48 -1.95 4.12
CA VAL A 206 -7.00 -1.93 4.03
C VAL A 206 -6.45 -3.34 3.79
N GLU A 207 -6.98 -4.35 4.48
CA GLU A 207 -6.58 -5.75 4.27
C GLU A 207 -6.98 -6.28 2.88
N ALA A 208 -8.18 -5.97 2.41
CA ALA A 208 -8.62 -6.32 1.05
C ALA A 208 -7.72 -5.69 -0.03
N GLN A 209 -7.31 -4.43 0.15
CA GLN A 209 -6.37 -3.76 -0.75
C GLN A 209 -4.97 -4.35 -0.71
N LYS A 210 -4.49 -4.83 0.46
CA LYS A 210 -3.22 -5.55 0.56
C LYS A 210 -3.28 -6.86 -0.22
N ARG A 211 -4.33 -7.66 -0.02
CA ARG A 211 -4.54 -8.92 -0.75
C ARG A 211 -4.52 -8.71 -2.25
N ARG A 212 -5.28 -7.74 -2.77
CA ARG A 212 -5.31 -7.41 -4.21
C ARG A 212 -3.93 -7.06 -4.79
N ARG A 213 -3.08 -6.37 -4.02
CA ARG A 213 -1.71 -6.03 -4.43
C ARG A 213 -0.73 -7.21 -4.35
N SER A 214 -1.04 -8.25 -3.57
CA SER A 214 -0.20 -9.46 -3.49
C SER A 214 -0.48 -10.46 -4.62
N PHE A 215 -1.58 -10.31 -5.35
CA PHE A 215 -1.96 -11.14 -6.50
C PHE A 215 -1.67 -10.48 -7.88
N LEU A 216 -1.09 -9.27 -7.88
CA LEU A 216 -0.63 -8.54 -9.06
C LEU A 216 0.90 -8.46 -9.05
#